data_AF-A0A1Y2T7U1-F1
#
_entry.id   AF-A0A1Y2T7U1-F1
#
_cell.length_a   1.000
_cell.length_b   1.000
_cell.length_c   1.000
_cell.angle_alpha   90.00
_cell.angle_beta   90.00
_cell.angle_gamma   90.00
#
_symmetry.space_group_name_H-M   'P 1'
#
loop_
_entity.id
_entity.type
_entity.pdbx_description
1 polymer ?
#
loop_
_entity_poly.entity_id
_entity_poly.type
_entity_poly.pdbx_seq_one_letter_code
_entity_poly.pdbx_strand_id
1 'polypeptide(L)'
;MVDSLHELELLNRLAGERGTTARALLRVTPGVEAHTHEYISTGQLDSKFGIPIEGGLALEAARAALQADHVELLGFHCHIGSQIFDLTGYRVAADRMLAFAAAVRAETGFTRRS
;
A
#
# COMPACT_ATOMS: atom_id res chain seq x y z
N MET A 1 -4.79 -0.31 -9.31
CA MET A 1 -4.01 -0.43 -8.07
C MET A 1 -2.79 -1.26 -8.41
N VAL A 2 -1.69 -1.06 -7.69
CA VAL A 2 -0.44 -1.79 -7.89
C VAL A 2 -0.15 -2.60 -6.63
N ASP A 3 0.08 -3.90 -6.81
CA ASP A 3 0.21 -4.88 -5.73
C ASP A 3 1.66 -5.36 -5.52
N SER A 4 2.60 -5.01 -6.41
CA SER A 4 4.01 -5.37 -6.30
C SER A 4 4.95 -4.38 -6.99
N LEU A 5 6.24 -4.41 -6.65
CA LEU A 5 7.29 -3.66 -7.35
C LEU A 5 7.37 -4.03 -8.83
N HIS A 6 7.22 -5.32 -9.16
CA HIS A 6 7.24 -5.77 -10.55
C HIS A 6 6.08 -5.16 -11.37
N GLU A 7 4.89 -5.09 -10.79
CA GLU A 7 3.74 -4.45 -11.44
C GLU A 7 3.94 -2.94 -11.59
N LEU A 8 4.58 -2.29 -10.63
CA LEU A 8 4.94 -0.87 -10.72
C LEU A 8 5.90 -0.60 -11.89
N GLU A 9 6.97 -1.38 -12.01
CA GLU A 9 7.94 -1.28 -13.11
C GLU A 9 7.27 -1.53 -14.47
N LEU A 10 6.42 -2.55 -14.54
CA LEU A 10 5.66 -2.87 -15.74
C LEU A 10 4.73 -1.72 -16.13
N LEU A 11 4.01 -1.15 -15.16
CA LEU A 11 3.11 -0.02 -15.37
C LEU A 11 3.87 1.20 -15.88
N ASN A 12 5.00 1.54 -15.25
CA ASN A 12 5.85 2.66 -15.66
C ASN A 12 6.34 2.50 -17.10
N ARG A 13 6.83 1.31 -17.46
CA ARG A 13 7.28 1.02 -18.83
C ARG A 13 6.15 1.16 -19.84
N LEU A 14 5.00 0.53 -19.59
CA LEU A 14 3.86 0.55 -20.51
C LEU A 14 3.25 1.95 -20.67
N ALA A 15 3.25 2.75 -19.60
CA ALA A 15 2.81 4.15 -19.65
C ALA A 15 3.79 4.99 -20.49
N GLY A 16 5.10 4.80 -20.30
CA GLY A 16 6.14 5.43 -21.11
C GLY A 16 6.05 5.09 -22.60
N GLU A 17 5.84 3.82 -22.95
CA GLU A 17 5.61 3.37 -24.33
C GLU A 17 4.40 4.02 -24.99
N ARG A 18 3.42 4.45 -24.19
CA ARG A 18 2.19 5.12 -24.64
C ARG A 18 2.28 6.65 -24.56
N GLY A 19 3.38 7.20 -24.05
CA GLY A 19 3.53 8.63 -23.79
C GLY A 19 2.53 9.18 -22.77
N THR A 20 2.09 8.35 -21.82
CA THR A 20 1.13 8.74 -20.77
C THR A 20 1.73 8.59 -19.38
N THR A 21 1.07 9.18 -18.38
CA THR A 21 1.40 8.99 -16.96
C THR A 21 0.27 8.22 -16.29
N ALA A 22 0.57 7.04 -15.75
CA ALA A 22 -0.40 6.21 -15.07
C ALA A 22 -0.61 6.67 -13.63
N ARG A 23 -1.86 6.90 -13.25
CA ARG A 23 -2.23 7.24 -11.87
C ARG A 23 -2.42 5.98 -11.05
N ALA A 24 -1.65 5.82 -9.97
CA ALA A 24 -1.60 4.57 -9.22
C ALA A 24 -1.83 4.76 -7.72
N LEU A 25 -2.52 3.78 -7.12
CA LEU A 25 -2.53 3.56 -5.67
C LEU A 25 -1.72 2.30 -5.40
N LEU A 26 -0.83 2.35 -4.41
CA LEU A 26 -0.12 1.17 -3.92
C LEU A 26 -1.02 0.44 -2.93
N ARG A 27 -1.27 -0.84 -3.21
CA ARG A 27 -1.93 -1.71 -2.25
C ARG A 27 -0.90 -2.21 -1.24
N VAL A 28 -1.15 -1.95 0.04
CA VAL A 28 -0.26 -2.32 1.13
C VAL A 28 -0.99 -3.16 2.16
N THR A 29 -0.25 -4.06 2.82
CA THR A 29 -0.80 -5.00 3.78
C THR A 29 -0.34 -4.59 5.18
N PRO A 30 -1.26 -4.09 6.04
CA PRO A 30 -0.91 -3.64 7.38
C PRO A 30 -0.72 -4.80 8.37
N GLY A 31 -0.82 -6.07 7.96
CA GLY A 31 -0.71 -7.23 8.86
C GLY A 31 -1.87 -7.35 9.84
N VAL A 32 -3.07 -6.94 9.42
CA VAL A 32 -4.31 -7.00 10.19
C VAL A 32 -5.33 -7.79 9.37
N GLU A 33 -5.80 -8.89 9.94
CA GLU A 33 -6.94 -9.65 9.43
C GLU A 33 -8.08 -9.57 10.45
N ALA A 34 -9.20 -8.98 10.05
CA ALA A 34 -10.38 -8.89 10.89
C ALA A 34 -11.36 -10.00 10.49
N HIS A 35 -11.30 -11.14 11.19
CA HIS A 35 -12.29 -12.21 11.08
C HIS A 35 -13.31 -12.12 12.22
N THR A 36 -14.47 -12.76 12.07
CA THR A 36 -15.49 -12.86 13.13
C THR A 36 -14.90 -13.52 14.38
N HIS A 37 -14.74 -12.72 15.44
CA HIS A 37 -14.41 -13.06 16.84
C HIS A 37 -12.93 -13.25 17.24
N GLU A 38 -11.96 -13.26 16.33
CA GLU A 38 -10.54 -13.30 16.72
C GLU A 38 -9.69 -12.37 15.86
N TYR A 39 -9.02 -11.40 16.50
CA TYR A 39 -7.93 -10.65 15.88
C TYR A 39 -6.73 -11.58 15.78
N ILE A 40 -6.57 -12.22 14.62
CA ILE A 40 -5.34 -12.97 14.37
C ILE A 40 -4.34 -11.98 13.80
N SER A 41 -3.43 -11.50 14.66
CA SER A 41 -2.17 -10.89 14.22
C SER A 41 -1.29 -11.99 13.66
N THR A 42 -1.68 -12.59 12.53
CA THR A 42 -0.87 -13.60 11.88
C THR A 42 0.41 -12.94 11.39
N GLY A 43 1.53 -13.26 12.04
CA GLY A 43 2.88 -13.04 11.52
C GLY A 43 3.19 -13.91 10.29
N GLN A 44 2.18 -14.37 9.57
CA GLN A 44 2.30 -14.99 8.26
C GLN A 44 1.45 -14.18 7.29
N LEU A 45 2.13 -13.25 6.62
CA LEU A 45 1.66 -12.49 5.47
C LEU A 45 1.45 -13.43 4.27
N ASP A 46 0.49 -14.36 4.37
CA ASP A 46 0.08 -15.20 3.24
C ASP A 46 -1.00 -14.52 2.38
N SER A 47 -1.08 -13.19 2.48
CA SER A 47 -1.90 -12.40 1.56
C SER A 47 -1.21 -12.41 0.21
N LYS A 48 -1.84 -13.06 -0.78
CA LYS A 48 -1.43 -13.02 -2.20
C LYS A 48 -1.47 -11.61 -2.81
N PHE A 49 -1.86 -10.60 -2.03
CA PHE A 49 -2.14 -9.25 -2.49
C PHE A 49 -1.52 -8.21 -1.56
N GLY A 50 -1.12 -7.10 -2.15
CA GLY A 50 -0.52 -5.97 -1.46
C GLY A 50 0.92 -6.19 -1.00
N ILE A 51 1.62 -5.07 -0.86
CA ILE A 51 3.01 -5.03 -0.43
C ILE A 51 3.05 -4.94 1.10
N PRO A 52 3.79 -5.80 1.81
CA PRO A 52 3.86 -5.75 3.26
C PRO A 52 4.42 -4.40 3.75
N ILE A 53 3.76 -3.80 4.75
CA ILE A 53 4.35 -2.67 5.48
C ILE A 53 5.54 -3.16 6.32
N GLU A 54 5.40 -4.35 6.91
CA GLU A 54 6.48 -4.99 7.66
C GLU A 54 7.68 -5.31 6.75
N GLY A 55 8.89 -5.16 7.28
CA GLY A 55 10.13 -5.35 6.52
C GLY A 55 10.47 -4.22 5.54
N GLY A 56 9.65 -3.17 5.43
CA GLY A 56 9.97 -1.96 4.67
C GLY A 56 9.71 -2.04 3.16
N LEU A 57 9.20 -3.16 2.65
CA LEU A 57 8.93 -3.35 1.22
C LEU A 57 7.92 -2.32 0.68
N ALA A 58 6.87 -2.00 1.45
CA ALA A 58 5.90 -0.98 1.03
C ALA A 58 6.54 0.43 0.94
N LEU A 59 7.52 0.72 1.78
CA LEU A 59 8.26 1.99 1.77
C LEU A 59 9.18 2.07 0.55
N GLU A 60 9.86 0.96 0.21
CA GLU A 60 10.64 0.84 -1.02
C GLU A 60 9.75 1.03 -2.26
N ALA A 61 8.59 0.40 -2.29
CA ALA A 61 7.63 0.58 -3.38
C ALA A 61 7.12 2.02 -3.50
N ALA A 62 6.91 2.71 -2.37
CA ALA A 62 6.56 4.13 -2.38
C ALA A 62 7.70 4.99 -2.96
N ARG A 63 8.96 4.72 -2.60
CA ARG A 63 10.12 5.42 -3.17
C ARG A 63 10.24 5.18 -4.67
N ALA A 64 10.12 3.92 -5.10
CA ALA A 64 10.17 3.55 -6.51
C ALA A 64 9.06 4.24 -7.31
N ALA A 65 7.84 4.33 -6.75
CA ALA A 65 6.71 4.99 -7.41
C ALA A 65 6.91 6.50 -7.54
N LEU A 66 7.62 7.13 -6.59
CA LEU A 66 7.95 8.56 -6.64
C LEU A 66 9.13 8.87 -7.57
N GLN A 67 9.97 7.88 -7.88
CA GLN A 67 11.09 7.99 -8.82
C GLN A 67 10.70 7.61 -10.26
N ALA A 68 9.50 7.07 -10.46
CA ALA A 68 9.01 6.62 -11.76
C ALA A 68 8.57 7.80 -12.63
N ASP A 69 9.13 7.91 -13.84
CA ASP A 69 8.86 9.02 -14.77
C ASP A 69 7.42 9.03 -15.32
N HIS A 70 6.76 7.87 -15.33
CA HIS A 70 5.45 7.68 -15.97
C HIS A 70 4.40 7.13 -14.99
N VAL A 71 4.63 7.25 -13.68
CA VAL A 71 3.66 6.90 -12.65
C VAL A 71 3.44 8.08 -11.71
N GLU A 72 2.17 8.42 -11.49
CA GLU A 72 1.76 9.38 -10.46
C GLU A 72 1.21 8.61 -9.25
N LEU A 73 1.95 8.61 -8.14
CA LEU A 73 1.50 8.01 -6.89
C LEU A 73 0.39 8.86 -6.25
N LEU A 74 -0.82 8.30 -6.17
CA LEU A 74 -1.97 8.94 -5.54
C LEU A 74 -2.11 8.64 -4.04
N GLY A 75 -1.47 7.59 -3.53
CA GLY A 75 -1.57 7.17 -2.13
C GLY A 75 -1.64 5.67 -1.96
N PHE A 76 -2.22 5.24 -0.85
CA PHE A 76 -2.18 3.87 -0.36
C PHE A 76 -3.57 3.30 -0.14
N HIS A 77 -3.72 2.00 -0.37
CA HIS A 77 -4.94 1.25 -0.15
C HIS A 77 -4.64 -0.02 0.64
N CYS A 78 -5.48 -0.37 1.61
CA CYS A 78 -5.43 -1.67 2.27
C CYS A 78 -6.80 -2.33 2.27
N HIS A 79 -6.82 -3.65 2.27
CA HIS A 79 -8.02 -4.45 2.48
C HIS A 79 -7.75 -5.40 3.64
N ILE A 80 -8.61 -5.39 4.66
CA ILE A 80 -8.39 -6.11 5.94
C ILE A 80 -9.36 -7.28 6.16
N GLY A 81 -10.08 -7.68 5.11
CA GLY A 81 -11.02 -8.79 5.13
C GLY A 81 -12.46 -8.38 4.78
N SER A 82 -13.35 -9.36 4.88
CA SER A 82 -14.79 -9.22 4.66
C SER A 82 -15.54 -9.65 5.92
N GLN A 83 -16.78 -9.18 6.11
CA GLN A 83 -17.61 -9.55 7.27
C GLN A 83 -16.98 -9.17 8.62
N ILE A 84 -16.50 -7.93 8.71
CA ILE A 84 -15.91 -7.36 9.93
C ILE A 84 -17.04 -6.78 10.77
N PHE A 85 -17.31 -7.40 11.93
CA PHE A 85 -18.35 -6.94 12.86
C PHE A 85 -17.79 -6.15 14.04
N ASP A 86 -16.46 -6.21 14.25
CA ASP A 86 -15.77 -5.47 15.31
C ASP A 86 -15.02 -4.27 14.73
N LEU A 87 -15.34 -3.06 15.24
CA LEU A 87 -14.69 -1.80 14.87
C LEU A 87 -13.19 -1.78 15.23
N THR A 88 -12.75 -2.63 16.13
CA THR A 88 -11.35 -2.72 16.58
C THR A 88 -10.41 -3.04 15.42
N GLY A 89 -10.78 -3.95 14.52
CA GLY A 89 -9.97 -4.30 13.35
C GLY A 89 -9.74 -3.12 12.40
N TYR A 90 -10.78 -2.31 12.17
CA TYR A 90 -10.66 -1.08 11.38
C TYR A 90 -9.76 -0.05 12.05
N ARG A 91 -9.87 0.12 13.38
CA ARG A 91 -9.03 1.07 14.13
C ARG A 91 -7.55 0.70 14.02
N VAL A 92 -7.19 -0.57 14.28
CA VAL A 92 -5.80 -1.02 14.20
C VAL A 92 -5.25 -0.88 12.77
N ALA A 93 -6.05 -1.21 11.76
CA ALA A 93 -5.65 -1.01 10.37
C ALA A 93 -5.42 0.47 10.03
N ALA A 94 -6.33 1.34 10.43
CA ALA A 94 -6.20 2.79 10.23
C ALA A 94 -4.95 3.35 10.93
N ASP A 95 -4.69 2.95 12.18
CA ASP A 95 -3.50 3.38 12.92
C ASP A 95 -2.21 2.95 12.21
N ARG A 96 -2.13 1.71 11.73
CA ARG A 96 -0.96 1.22 10.97
C ARG A 96 -0.79 1.92 9.63
N MET A 97 -1.89 2.18 8.91
CA MET A 97 -1.86 2.91 7.64
C MET A 97 -1.44 4.37 7.82
N LEU A 98 -1.92 5.04 8.88
CA LEU A 98 -1.53 6.41 9.22
C LEU A 98 -0.05 6.49 9.61
N ALA A 99 0.43 5.56 10.44
CA ALA A 99 1.84 5.47 10.80
C ALA A 99 2.73 5.25 9.57
N PHE A 100 2.30 4.37 8.66
CA PHE A 100 3.00 4.14 7.39
C PHE A 100 3.02 5.39 6.50
N ALA A 101 1.87 6.05 6.31
CA ALA A 101 1.80 7.28 5.53
C ALA A 101 2.68 8.39 6.12
N ALA A 102 2.75 8.49 7.46
CA ALA A 102 3.62 9.41 8.16
C ALA A 102 5.11 9.09 7.92
N ALA A 103 5.49 7.80 7.95
CA ALA A 103 6.85 7.35 7.65
C ALA A 103 7.25 7.68 6.20
N VAL A 104 6.38 7.38 5.23
CA VAL A 104 6.62 7.75 3.82
C VAL A 104 6.80 9.25 3.70
N ARG A 105 5.91 10.06 4.28
CA ARG A 105 6.02 11.51 4.24
C ARG A 105 7.32 12.02 4.87
N ALA A 106 7.73 11.46 6.00
CA ALA A 106 8.95 11.88 6.69
C ALA A 106 10.20 11.63 5.86
N GLU A 107 10.21 10.55 5.07
CA GLU A 107 11.38 10.17 4.29
C GLU A 107 11.40 10.74 2.88
N THR A 108 10.26 10.75 2.19
CA THR A 108 10.18 11.15 0.77
C THR A 108 9.63 12.56 0.57
N GLY A 109 9.09 13.17 1.63
CA GLY A 109 8.36 14.43 1.54
C GLY A 109 6.99 14.31 0.85
N PHE A 110 6.54 13.08 0.52
CA PHE A 110 5.28 12.87 -0.19
C PHE A 110 4.09 13.45 0.58
N THR A 111 3.39 14.36 -0.08
CA THR A 111 2.08 14.86 0.36
C THR A 111 1.16 14.91 -0.84
N ARG A 112 0.06 14.16 -0.80
CA ARG A 112 -1.00 14.31 -1.79
C ARG A 112 -1.70 15.64 -1.53
N ARG A 113 -1.39 16.67 -2.31
CA ARG A 113 -2.17 17.91 -2.32
C ARG A 113 -3.48 17.60 -3.07
N SER A 114 -4.59 17.81 -2.38
CA SER A 114 -5.94 17.80 -2.96
C SER A 114 -6.16 19.02 -3.84
#